data_AF-A0AAP0DIQ8-F1
#
_entry.id   AF-A0AAP0DIQ8-F1
#
_cell.length_a   1.000
_cell.length_b   1.000
_cell.length_c   1.000
_cell.angle_alpha   90.00
_cell.angle_beta   90.00
_cell.angle_gamma   90.00
#
_symmetry.space_group_name_H-M   'P 1'
#
loop_
_entity.id
_entity.type
_entity.pdbx_description
1 polymer ?
#
loop_
_entity_poly.entity_id
_entity_poly.type
_entity_poly.pdbx_seq_one_letter_code
_entity_poly.pdbx_strand_id
1 'polypeptide(L)'
;MAPRKRWLFLFITLILFASYVSSETFDDDYEAQKANDQSLQIKHDELLSKILNLEASIDERSREINFKDERIKQLELIALEKSNSLTSLRSEIQSLQKKESVYAKELEGEAHARASELVKQVENLKAEISKQNAKKETLEARINVAEMRIAELDVKLEKFQRINEEQKIRIRTTEQALQKTEEERIRVQLNSARYSKELTKVRESWLSSWLAVHVVHYQSLLETHWNVYGRPALDIAAQKALETQAQIRKWGRPYIDDLHTKWIPIIKDQWLTFVTNMEPFVQLLTAKAIEIYNEIKKTLRPHITNIQTILDPYIKDGKKFTKPYINQLLKTLKPHINKARIFFKPYTKKILRGYRRFSKTTLKYHRQARENINTILKENEFTRPLASTEVVWFMVCALFYALSFVKSNEIVLQASAFMIFPVMILLTWLSTLFSKKPRRRTRTSHTSHSRRRAKRVHPDKASASR
;
A
#
# COMPACT_ATOMS: atom_id res chain seq x y z
N MET A 1 38.95 21.53 93.59
CA MET A 1 40.36 21.29 93.96
C MET A 1 40.92 22.59 94.52
N ALA A 2 41.10 22.59 95.85
CA ALA A 2 42.04 23.31 96.73
C ALA A 2 42.66 24.71 96.37
N PRO A 3 42.99 25.53 97.40
CA PRO A 3 42.35 26.85 97.59
C PRO A 3 43.34 27.96 98.06
N ARG A 4 42.80 29.08 98.57
CA ARG A 4 43.25 29.96 99.71
C ARG A 4 43.22 31.45 99.32
N LYS A 5 42.78 32.40 100.15
CA LYS A 5 42.22 32.41 101.50
C LYS A 5 41.58 33.80 101.75
N ARG A 6 40.46 33.79 102.47
CA ARG A 6 39.81 34.92 103.17
C ARG A 6 40.57 35.27 104.46
N TRP A 7 40.38 36.48 104.98
CA TRP A 7 40.14 36.87 106.41
C TRP A 7 40.12 38.43 106.45
N LEU A 8 38.99 39.13 106.64
CA LEU A 8 38.17 39.41 107.84
C LEU A 8 38.86 40.22 108.97
N PHE A 9 38.27 41.40 109.23
CA PHE A 9 37.87 41.98 110.52
C PHE A 9 38.89 42.20 111.67
N LEU A 10 38.85 43.43 112.21
CA LEU A 10 39.08 43.88 113.60
C LEU A 10 40.45 44.42 114.05
N PHE A 11 40.36 45.49 114.85
CA PHE A 11 41.30 46.02 115.85
C PHE A 11 42.69 46.48 115.37
N ILE A 12 42.90 47.80 115.32
CA ILE A 12 43.78 48.57 116.24
C ILE A 12 43.73 50.04 115.81
N THR A 13 42.88 50.78 116.51
CA THR A 13 43.16 52.14 116.95
C THR A 13 44.49 52.18 117.70
N LEU A 14 45.24 53.29 117.57
CA LEU A 14 45.97 53.88 118.70
C LEU A 14 47.21 53.11 119.20
N ILE A 15 48.40 53.50 118.74
CA ILE A 15 49.53 53.72 119.66
C ILE A 15 49.63 55.23 119.86
N LEU A 16 48.85 55.70 120.82
CA LEU A 16 49.31 56.67 121.80
C LEU A 16 50.45 56.00 122.58
N PHE A 17 51.59 56.66 122.68
CA PHE A 17 52.22 56.79 123.99
C PHE A 17 52.85 58.16 124.12
N ALA A 18 52.16 58.98 124.91
CA ALA A 18 52.64 60.20 125.49
C ALA A 18 53.85 59.95 126.40
N SER A 19 54.80 60.87 126.36
CA SER A 19 55.59 61.30 127.51
C SER A 19 56.31 62.58 127.09
N TYR A 20 56.53 63.60 127.91
CA TYR A 20 56.03 64.04 129.21
C TYR A 20 56.91 65.27 129.49
N VAL A 21 56.33 66.39 129.96
CA VAL A 21 56.88 67.20 131.09
C VAL A 21 58.19 68.00 130.84
N SER A 22 58.45 69.20 131.40
CA SER A 22 57.85 69.94 132.51
C SER A 22 57.98 71.46 132.31
N SER A 23 57.30 72.12 133.24
CA SER A 23 57.13 73.53 133.57
C SER A 23 58.37 74.36 133.94
N GLU A 24 58.06 75.67 134.01
CA GLU A 24 58.36 76.60 135.12
C GLU A 24 59.67 77.42 135.14
N THR A 25 59.47 78.69 134.76
CA THR A 25 59.58 79.92 135.56
C THR A 25 60.93 80.44 136.11
N PHE A 26 61.05 81.76 135.87
CA PHE A 26 61.37 82.86 136.78
C PHE A 26 62.65 83.68 136.53
N ASP A 27 62.39 85.00 136.56
CA ASP A 27 63.20 86.17 136.87
C ASP A 27 64.10 86.86 135.81
N ASP A 28 63.56 88.02 135.41
CA ASP A 28 64.08 89.37 135.60
C ASP A 28 65.34 89.87 134.87
N ASP A 29 65.06 90.99 134.19
CA ASP A 29 65.75 92.28 134.23
C ASP A 29 66.77 92.71 133.16
N TYR A 30 66.42 93.90 132.64
CA TYR A 30 67.16 95.06 132.15
C TYR A 30 68.25 95.02 131.06
N GLU A 31 67.93 95.87 130.08
CA GLU A 31 68.74 96.93 129.44
C GLU A 31 69.76 96.67 128.32
N ALA A 32 69.53 97.48 127.28
CA ALA A 32 70.48 98.35 126.58
C ALA A 32 71.58 97.78 125.65
N GLN A 33 71.42 98.23 124.40
CA GLN A 33 72.44 98.85 123.55
C GLN A 33 73.27 98.00 122.55
N LYS A 34 72.97 98.36 121.28
CA LYS A 34 73.88 98.81 120.21
C LYS A 34 74.70 97.78 119.41
N ALA A 35 74.44 97.87 118.10
CA ALA A 35 75.37 97.82 116.98
C ALA A 35 75.80 96.44 116.45
N ASN A 36 75.15 95.98 115.36
CA ASN A 36 75.84 95.30 114.26
C ASN A 36 74.94 95.13 113.01
N ASP A 37 74.78 96.21 112.24
CA ASP A 37 73.84 96.32 111.09
C ASP A 37 74.34 95.68 109.77
N GLN A 38 75.55 95.11 109.71
CA GLN A 38 76.16 94.68 108.42
C GLN A 38 75.95 93.19 108.06
N SER A 39 75.59 92.31 109.01
CA SER A 39 75.38 90.87 108.71
C SER A 39 73.97 90.55 108.20
N LEU A 40 72.99 91.42 108.45
CA LEU A 40 71.57 91.19 108.14
C LEU A 40 71.26 91.52 106.67
N GLN A 41 71.98 92.50 106.11
CA GLN A 41 71.82 92.97 104.73
C GLN A 41 72.26 91.91 103.70
N ILE A 42 73.38 91.22 103.96
CA ILE A 42 73.90 90.16 103.07
C ILE A 42 72.94 88.95 102.97
N LYS A 43 72.32 88.56 104.10
CA LYS A 43 71.33 87.46 104.11
C LYS A 43 70.01 87.85 103.43
N HIS A 44 69.60 89.12 103.55
CA HIS A 44 68.41 89.64 102.88
C HIS A 44 68.59 89.65 101.35
N ASP A 45 69.76 90.05 100.87
CA ASP A 45 70.09 90.02 99.44
C ASP A 45 70.24 88.58 98.90
N GLU A 46 70.76 87.65 99.69
CA GLU A 46 70.79 86.22 99.34
C GLU A 46 69.37 85.64 99.21
N LEU A 47 68.48 85.96 100.16
CA LEU A 47 67.07 85.54 100.11
C LEU A 47 66.34 86.14 98.91
N LEU A 48 66.56 87.43 98.59
CA LEU A 48 65.97 88.05 97.40
C LEU A 48 66.45 87.39 96.11
N SER A 49 67.74 87.05 95.99
CA SER A 49 68.25 86.36 94.81
C SER A 49 67.65 84.96 94.64
N LYS A 50 67.41 84.23 95.75
CA LYS A 50 66.74 82.92 95.74
C LYS A 50 65.25 83.05 95.43
N ILE A 51 64.57 84.07 95.97
CA ILE A 51 63.17 84.35 95.67
C ILE A 51 63.00 84.71 94.19
N LEU A 52 63.83 85.60 93.65
CA LEU A 52 63.80 85.96 92.22
C LEU A 52 64.13 84.78 91.30
N ASN A 53 65.06 83.91 91.69
CA ASN A 53 65.38 82.72 90.90
C ASN A 53 64.27 81.66 90.98
N LEU A 54 63.63 81.52 92.15
CA LEU A 54 62.44 80.68 92.30
C LEU A 54 61.25 81.25 91.51
N GLU A 55 61.06 82.56 91.53
CA GLU A 55 60.01 83.25 90.78
C GLU A 55 60.22 83.11 89.27
N ALA A 56 61.45 83.30 88.78
CA ALA A 56 61.83 83.00 87.40
C ALA A 56 61.61 81.52 87.04
N SER A 57 61.96 80.59 87.94
CA SER A 57 61.71 79.15 87.72
C SER A 57 60.23 78.78 87.74
N ILE A 58 59.41 79.48 88.53
CA ILE A 58 57.95 79.29 88.59
C ILE A 58 57.31 79.84 87.32
N ASP A 59 57.75 81.00 86.83
CA ASP A 59 57.32 81.58 85.58
C ASP A 59 57.69 80.70 84.37
N GLU A 60 58.92 80.17 84.33
CA GLU A 60 59.38 79.21 83.33
C GLU A 60 58.49 77.94 83.33
N ARG A 61 58.25 77.34 84.51
CA ARG A 61 57.38 76.16 84.65
C ARG A 61 55.93 76.47 84.30
N SER A 62 55.42 77.65 84.61
CA SER A 62 54.05 78.05 84.28
C SER A 62 53.86 78.23 82.77
N ARG A 63 54.86 78.80 82.08
CA ARG A 63 54.86 78.86 80.60
C ARG A 63 54.96 77.46 79.98
N GLU A 64 55.79 76.57 80.51
CA GLU A 64 55.90 75.20 80.03
C GLU A 64 54.60 74.40 80.24
N ILE A 65 53.95 74.57 81.39
CA ILE A 65 52.64 73.97 81.68
C ILE A 65 51.61 74.46 80.66
N ASN A 66 51.50 75.78 80.44
CA ASN A 66 50.56 76.33 79.45
C ASN A 66 50.84 75.80 78.03
N PHE A 67 52.12 75.67 77.65
CA PHE A 67 52.48 75.08 76.35
C PHE A 67 52.11 73.60 76.24
N LYS A 68 52.30 72.82 77.30
CA LYS A 68 51.87 71.40 77.35
C LYS A 68 50.35 71.28 77.35
N ASP A 69 49.64 72.17 78.03
CA ASP A 69 48.19 72.18 78.11
C ASP A 69 47.56 72.48 76.73
N GLU A 70 48.14 73.44 75.99
CA GLU A 70 47.72 73.72 74.62
C GLU A 70 48.02 72.55 73.66
N ARG A 71 49.14 71.84 73.86
CA ARG A 71 49.46 70.62 73.11
C ARG A 71 48.48 69.48 73.42
N ILE A 72 48.02 69.36 74.67
CA ILE A 72 47.02 68.37 75.08
C ILE A 72 45.69 68.66 74.39
N LYS A 73 45.22 69.91 74.36
CA LYS A 73 44.00 70.28 73.63
C LYS A 73 44.07 69.91 72.15
N GLN A 74 45.21 70.13 71.49
CA GLN A 74 45.41 69.73 70.09
C GLN A 74 45.33 68.20 69.91
N LEU A 75 45.95 67.43 70.81
CA LEU A 75 45.90 65.97 70.77
C LEU A 75 44.49 65.43 71.02
N GLU A 76 43.71 66.04 71.92
CA GLU A 76 42.32 65.68 72.16
C GLU A 76 41.43 65.95 70.93
N LEU A 77 41.64 67.07 70.25
CA LEU A 77 40.93 67.41 69.02
C LEU A 77 41.21 66.39 67.91
N ILE A 78 42.48 66.01 67.73
CA ILE A 78 42.89 64.97 66.78
C ILE A 78 42.29 63.61 67.19
N ALA A 79 42.31 63.26 68.47
CA ALA A 79 41.74 62.00 68.95
C ALA A 79 40.22 61.94 68.70
N LEU A 80 39.50 63.04 68.90
CA LEU A 80 38.08 63.16 68.61
C LEU A 80 37.79 63.00 67.11
N GLU A 81 38.58 63.66 66.25
CA GLU A 81 38.47 63.54 64.79
C GLU A 81 38.73 62.09 64.32
N LYS A 82 39.80 61.46 64.82
CA LYS A 82 40.12 60.06 64.52
C LYS A 82 39.03 59.11 65.00
N SER A 83 38.48 59.33 66.19
CA SER A 83 37.34 58.56 66.70
C SER A 83 36.13 58.65 65.78
N ASN A 84 35.76 59.87 65.37
CA ASN A 84 34.65 60.08 64.43
C ASN A 84 34.91 59.39 63.08
N SER A 85 36.12 59.47 62.53
CA SER A 85 36.49 58.77 61.30
C SER A 85 36.38 57.24 61.43
N LEU A 86 36.75 56.69 62.59
CA LEU A 86 36.67 55.25 62.88
C LEU A 86 35.19 54.79 62.97
N THR A 87 34.32 55.61 63.57
CA THR A 87 32.87 55.32 63.59
C THR A 87 32.27 55.34 62.18
N SER A 88 32.71 56.25 61.30
CA SER A 88 32.28 56.30 59.89
C SER A 88 32.77 55.09 59.10
N LEU A 89 34.05 54.72 59.24
CA LEU A 89 34.58 53.53 58.56
C LEU A 89 33.90 52.25 59.04
N ARG A 90 33.56 52.16 60.34
CA ARG A 90 32.86 50.99 60.89
C ARG A 90 31.44 50.85 60.33
N SER A 91 30.72 51.96 60.14
CA SER A 91 29.38 51.93 59.53
C SER A 91 29.47 51.60 58.02
N GLU A 92 30.50 52.08 57.33
CA GLU A 92 30.76 51.74 55.93
C GLU A 92 31.08 50.25 55.75
N ILE A 93 31.93 49.68 56.60
CA ILE A 93 32.23 48.24 56.63
C ILE A 93 30.97 47.42 56.88
N GLN A 94 30.11 47.81 57.83
CA GLN A 94 28.84 47.13 58.05
C GLN A 94 27.90 47.23 56.84
N SER A 95 27.89 48.37 56.14
CA SER A 95 27.10 48.55 54.92
C SER A 95 27.59 47.64 53.79
N LEU A 96 28.91 47.47 53.66
CA LEU A 96 29.54 46.60 52.66
C LEU A 96 29.31 45.12 52.98
N GLN A 97 29.47 44.70 54.24
CA GLN A 97 29.13 43.33 54.67
C GLN A 97 27.65 43.00 54.46
N LYS A 98 26.75 43.96 54.72
CA LYS A 98 25.31 43.77 54.45
C LYS A 98 25.05 43.64 52.96
N LYS A 99 25.67 44.48 52.11
CA LYS A 99 25.58 44.38 50.64
C LYS A 99 26.16 43.07 50.12
N GLU A 100 27.30 42.61 50.63
CA GLU A 100 27.93 41.33 50.27
C GLU A 100 27.04 40.15 50.66
N SER A 101 26.42 40.16 51.83
CA SER A 101 25.49 39.10 52.27
C SER A 101 24.21 39.03 51.44
N VAL A 102 23.74 40.16 50.91
CA VAL A 102 22.55 40.23 50.05
C VAL A 102 22.91 39.81 48.64
N TYR A 103 24.04 40.28 48.10
CA TYR A 103 24.51 39.93 46.76
C TYR A 103 24.90 38.44 46.67
N ALA A 104 25.53 37.88 47.70
CA ALA A 104 25.85 36.45 47.77
C ALA A 104 24.59 35.58 47.80
N LYS A 105 23.56 35.96 48.58
CA LYS A 105 22.28 35.23 48.62
C LYS A 105 21.48 35.33 47.31
N GLU A 106 21.52 36.48 46.65
CA GLU A 106 20.87 36.69 45.36
C GLU A 106 21.58 35.92 44.24
N LEU A 107 22.92 35.91 44.24
CA LEU A 107 23.74 35.11 43.32
C LEU A 107 23.54 33.60 43.53
N GLU A 108 23.45 33.12 44.78
CA GLU A 108 23.13 31.72 45.10
C GLU A 108 21.72 31.34 44.63
N GLY A 109 20.73 32.22 44.80
CA GLY A 109 19.36 32.03 44.31
C GLY A 109 19.30 31.93 42.79
N GLU A 110 20.01 32.81 42.08
CA GLU A 110 20.09 32.79 40.61
C GLU A 110 20.86 31.57 40.09
N ALA A 111 21.95 31.19 40.75
CA ALA A 111 22.72 29.99 40.42
C ALA A 111 21.90 28.71 40.65
N HIS A 112 21.13 28.60 41.74
CA HIS A 112 20.25 27.46 41.99
C HIS A 112 19.06 27.42 41.02
N ALA A 113 18.49 28.57 40.64
CA ALA A 113 17.44 28.63 39.64
C ALA A 113 17.95 28.16 38.27
N ARG A 114 19.13 28.65 37.83
CA ARG A 114 19.79 28.20 36.60
C ARG A 114 20.15 26.71 36.65
N ALA A 115 20.64 26.21 37.79
CA ALA A 115 20.93 24.79 37.97
C ALA A 115 19.67 23.92 37.88
N SER A 116 18.55 24.35 38.48
CA SER A 116 17.27 23.63 38.39
C SER A 116 16.71 23.63 36.96
N GLU A 117 16.86 24.74 36.24
CA GLU A 117 16.47 24.83 34.84
C GLU A 117 17.33 23.93 33.94
N LEU A 118 18.64 23.92 34.14
CA LEU A 118 19.56 23.02 33.44
C LEU A 118 19.25 21.54 33.73
N VAL A 119 18.92 21.19 34.98
CA VAL A 119 18.49 19.83 35.33
C VAL A 119 17.21 19.44 34.59
N LYS A 120 16.21 20.33 34.53
CA LYS A 120 14.98 20.08 33.74
C LYS A 120 15.27 19.91 32.25
N GLN A 121 16.20 20.69 31.69
CA GLN A 121 16.63 20.52 30.30
C GLN A 121 17.31 19.16 30.08
N VAL A 122 18.19 18.75 30.99
CA VAL A 122 18.86 17.43 30.93
C VAL A 122 17.86 16.30 31.05
N GLU A 123 16.87 16.39 31.93
CA GLU A 123 15.80 15.38 32.06
C GLU A 123 14.93 15.28 30.80
N ASN A 124 14.54 16.42 30.23
CA ASN A 124 13.80 16.46 28.96
C ASN A 124 14.62 15.85 27.80
N LEU A 125 15.90 16.20 27.70
CA LEU A 125 16.80 15.63 26.69
C LEU A 125 16.96 14.12 26.89
N LYS A 126 17.11 13.65 28.13
CA LYS A 126 17.18 12.22 28.46
C LYS A 126 15.91 11.48 28.05
N ALA A 127 14.74 12.06 28.29
CA ALA A 127 13.46 11.49 27.88
C ALA A 127 13.34 11.42 26.35
N GLU A 128 13.72 12.47 25.62
CA GLU A 128 13.69 12.47 24.16
C GLU A 128 14.70 11.47 23.56
N ILE A 129 15.91 11.34 24.13
CA ILE A 129 16.89 10.32 23.74
C ILE A 129 16.32 8.91 23.93
N SER A 130 15.67 8.64 25.07
CA SER A 130 15.07 7.32 25.32
C SER A 130 13.97 6.99 24.30
N LYS A 131 13.15 7.98 23.94
CA LYS A 131 12.09 7.85 22.93
C LYS A 131 12.68 7.64 21.53
N GLN A 132 13.76 8.33 21.19
CA GLN A 132 14.44 8.14 19.91
C GLN A 132 15.13 6.78 19.82
N ASN A 133 15.73 6.30 20.92
CA ASN A 133 16.31 4.95 20.97
C ASN A 133 15.24 3.87 20.76
N ALA A 134 14.08 3.98 21.42
CA ALA A 134 12.99 3.04 21.17
C ALA A 134 12.51 3.04 19.71
N LYS A 135 12.40 4.24 19.09
CA LYS A 135 12.09 4.34 17.65
C LYS A 135 13.19 3.69 16.80
N LYS A 136 14.47 3.92 17.12
CA LYS A 136 15.61 3.32 16.43
C LYS A 136 15.55 1.79 16.48
N GLU A 137 15.31 1.19 17.64
CA GLU A 137 15.14 -0.26 17.79
C GLU A 137 13.99 -0.81 16.94
N THR A 138 12.84 -0.12 16.91
CA THR A 138 11.72 -0.55 16.05
C THR A 138 12.05 -0.45 14.56
N LEU A 139 12.85 0.53 14.15
CA LEU A 139 13.31 0.67 12.77
C LEU A 139 14.36 -0.39 12.42
N GLU A 140 15.32 -0.67 13.30
CA GLU A 140 16.29 -1.74 13.14
C GLU A 140 15.61 -3.11 13.01
N ALA A 141 14.61 -3.39 13.84
CA ALA A 141 13.82 -4.62 13.71
C ALA A 141 13.11 -4.71 12.35
N ARG A 142 12.57 -3.59 11.83
CA ARG A 142 11.96 -3.54 10.49
C ARG A 142 12.98 -3.71 9.37
N ILE A 143 14.18 -3.15 9.52
CA ILE A 143 15.29 -3.31 8.57
C ILE A 143 15.70 -4.77 8.51
N ASN A 144 15.94 -5.42 9.65
CA ASN A 144 16.30 -6.85 9.71
C ASN A 144 15.24 -7.74 9.05
N VAL A 145 13.95 -7.47 9.30
CA VAL A 145 12.85 -8.21 8.64
C VAL A 145 12.83 -7.96 7.12
N ALA A 146 13.11 -6.74 6.67
CA ALA A 146 13.19 -6.42 5.25
C ALA A 146 14.40 -7.10 4.59
N GLU A 147 15.56 -7.12 5.24
CA GLU A 147 16.76 -7.81 4.79
C GLU A 147 16.54 -9.32 4.63
N MET A 148 15.88 -9.97 5.60
CA MET A 148 15.50 -11.38 5.50
C MET A 148 14.58 -11.64 4.29
N ARG A 149 13.62 -10.75 4.01
CA ARG A 149 12.74 -10.87 2.85
C ARG A 149 13.48 -10.66 1.52
N ILE A 150 14.45 -9.76 1.48
CA ILE A 150 15.30 -9.55 0.30
C ILE A 150 16.11 -10.82 0.02
N ALA A 151 16.76 -11.39 1.04
CA ALA A 151 17.50 -12.64 0.90
C ALA A 151 16.61 -13.81 0.43
N GLU A 152 15.37 -13.90 0.95
CA GLU A 152 14.40 -14.91 0.48
C GLU A 152 14.00 -14.70 -0.99
N LEU A 153 13.79 -13.44 -1.41
CA LEU A 153 13.47 -13.08 -2.79
C LEU A 153 14.63 -13.37 -3.74
N ASP A 154 15.88 -13.15 -3.32
CA ASP A 154 17.07 -13.45 -4.10
C ASP A 154 17.20 -14.96 -4.37
N VAL A 155 16.97 -15.81 -3.36
CA VAL A 155 16.96 -17.27 -3.54
C VAL A 155 15.84 -17.71 -4.50
N LYS A 156 14.65 -17.10 -4.40
CA LYS A 156 13.56 -17.38 -5.34
C LYS A 156 13.90 -16.94 -6.76
N LEU A 157 14.52 -15.77 -6.91
CA LEU A 157 14.94 -15.23 -8.20
C LEU A 157 15.97 -16.15 -8.86
N GLU A 158 16.97 -16.62 -8.12
CA GLU A 158 17.97 -17.54 -8.60
C GLU A 158 17.33 -18.87 -9.06
N LYS A 159 16.38 -19.40 -8.29
CA LYS A 159 15.62 -20.60 -8.68
C LYS A 159 14.86 -20.40 -9.99
N PHE A 160 14.19 -19.25 -10.17
CA PHE A 160 13.48 -18.93 -11.41
C PHE A 160 14.44 -18.75 -12.59
N GLN A 161 15.61 -18.16 -12.38
CA GLN A 161 16.64 -18.05 -13.42
C GLN A 161 17.12 -19.43 -13.88
N ARG A 162 17.40 -20.36 -12.94
CA ARG A 162 17.78 -21.74 -13.29
C ARG A 162 16.70 -22.45 -14.11
N ILE A 163 15.43 -22.34 -13.71
CA ILE A 163 14.30 -22.93 -14.44
C ILE A 163 14.20 -22.35 -15.86
N ASN A 164 14.39 -21.04 -16.01
CA ASN A 164 14.32 -20.37 -17.31
C ASN A 164 15.44 -20.85 -18.25
N GLU A 165 16.69 -20.94 -17.77
CA GLU A 165 17.78 -21.48 -18.58
C GLU A 165 17.57 -22.96 -18.94
N GLU A 166 17.02 -23.77 -18.02
CA GLU A 166 16.64 -25.17 -18.33
C GLU A 166 15.55 -25.24 -19.42
N GLN A 167 14.52 -24.42 -19.32
CA GLN A 167 13.46 -24.35 -20.34
C GLN A 167 13.99 -23.90 -21.70
N LYS A 168 14.88 -22.92 -21.72
CA LYS A 168 15.54 -22.44 -22.94
C LYS A 168 16.40 -23.52 -23.60
N ILE A 169 17.11 -24.34 -22.82
CA ILE A 169 17.83 -25.51 -23.34
C ILE A 169 16.84 -26.51 -23.94
N ARG A 170 15.76 -26.86 -23.22
CA ARG A 170 14.73 -27.79 -23.71
C ARG A 170 14.10 -27.29 -25.03
N ILE A 171 13.73 -26.02 -25.11
CA ILE A 171 13.18 -25.40 -26.33
C ILE A 171 14.16 -25.56 -27.49
N ARG A 172 15.44 -25.20 -27.31
CA ARG A 172 16.47 -25.36 -28.35
C ARG A 172 16.62 -26.81 -28.81
N THR A 173 16.60 -27.78 -27.89
CA THR A 173 16.67 -29.20 -28.26
C THR A 173 15.45 -29.66 -29.07
N THR A 174 14.25 -29.18 -28.71
CA THR A 174 13.02 -29.50 -29.45
C THR A 174 12.97 -28.81 -30.81
N GLU A 175 13.48 -27.58 -30.93
CA GLU A 175 13.60 -26.86 -32.20
C GLU A 175 14.55 -27.58 -33.16
N GLN A 176 15.70 -28.06 -32.67
CA GLN A 176 16.64 -28.85 -33.48
C GLN A 176 16.02 -30.17 -33.95
N ALA A 177 15.30 -30.87 -33.07
CA ALA A 177 14.59 -32.09 -33.44
C ALA A 177 13.50 -31.81 -34.49
N LEU A 178 12.73 -30.73 -34.31
CA LEU A 178 11.71 -30.31 -35.27
C LEU A 178 12.33 -29.98 -36.64
N GLN A 179 13.40 -29.19 -36.68
CA GLN A 179 14.09 -28.84 -37.92
C GLN A 179 14.57 -30.11 -38.66
N LYS A 180 15.15 -31.08 -37.95
CA LYS A 180 15.56 -32.36 -38.55
C LYS A 180 14.37 -33.11 -39.14
N THR A 181 13.23 -33.16 -38.44
CA THR A 181 12.01 -33.80 -38.98
C THR A 181 11.43 -33.06 -40.18
N GLU A 182 11.53 -31.74 -40.22
CA GLU A 182 11.08 -30.92 -41.34
C GLU A 182 11.95 -31.15 -42.58
N GLU A 183 13.28 -31.20 -42.42
CA GLU A 183 14.24 -31.54 -43.46
C GLU A 183 14.02 -32.97 -44.01
N GLU A 184 13.76 -33.95 -43.13
CA GLU A 184 13.43 -35.33 -43.53
C GLU A 184 12.09 -35.40 -44.28
N ARG A 185 11.06 -34.69 -43.83
CA ARG A 185 9.76 -34.60 -44.53
C ARG A 185 9.90 -34.02 -45.93
N ILE A 186 10.64 -32.92 -46.07
CA ILE A 186 10.89 -32.28 -47.38
C ILE A 186 11.61 -33.26 -48.30
N ARG A 187 12.63 -33.97 -47.79
CA ARG A 187 13.35 -35.01 -48.56
C ARG A 187 12.42 -36.13 -49.03
N VAL A 188 11.55 -36.65 -48.16
CA VAL A 188 10.59 -37.70 -48.52
C VAL A 188 9.58 -37.20 -49.55
N GLN A 189 9.07 -35.98 -49.39
CA GLN A 189 8.15 -35.37 -50.37
C GLN A 189 8.82 -35.22 -51.74
N LEU A 190 10.05 -34.71 -51.80
CA LEU A 190 10.81 -34.59 -53.06
C LEU A 190 11.04 -35.96 -53.71
N ASN A 191 11.41 -36.98 -52.92
CA ASN A 191 11.58 -38.35 -53.41
C ASN A 191 10.26 -38.92 -53.96
N SER A 192 9.15 -38.74 -53.26
CA SER A 192 7.82 -39.19 -53.72
C SER A 192 7.39 -38.51 -55.01
N ALA A 193 7.67 -37.20 -55.16
CA ALA A 193 7.41 -36.45 -56.38
C ALA A 193 8.30 -36.91 -57.55
N ARG A 194 9.55 -37.32 -57.26
CA ARG A 194 10.43 -37.93 -58.25
C ARG A 194 9.89 -39.28 -58.71
N TYR A 195 9.57 -40.20 -57.78
CA TYR A 195 9.04 -41.52 -58.13
C TYR A 195 7.69 -41.45 -58.84
N SER A 196 6.82 -40.54 -58.45
CA SER A 196 5.53 -40.36 -59.14
C SER A 196 5.74 -39.90 -60.59
N LYS A 197 6.71 -39.00 -60.84
CA LYS A 197 7.08 -38.56 -62.20
C LYS A 197 7.71 -39.67 -63.04
N GLU A 198 8.50 -40.56 -62.43
CA GLU A 198 9.03 -41.76 -63.09
C GLU A 198 7.88 -42.74 -63.43
N LEU A 199 6.96 -42.98 -62.50
CA LEU A 199 5.78 -43.84 -62.71
C LEU A 199 4.80 -43.28 -63.75
N THR A 200 4.59 -41.96 -63.84
CA THR A 200 3.74 -41.38 -64.87
C THR A 200 4.35 -41.56 -66.26
N LYS A 201 5.68 -41.39 -66.40
CA LYS A 201 6.36 -41.68 -67.67
C LYS A 201 6.24 -43.15 -68.09
N VAL A 202 6.47 -44.08 -67.15
CA VAL A 202 6.29 -45.52 -67.42
C VAL A 202 4.84 -45.82 -67.79
N ARG A 203 3.88 -45.23 -67.07
CA ARG A 203 2.43 -45.40 -67.32
C ARG A 203 1.99 -44.88 -68.68
N GLU A 204 2.46 -43.70 -69.09
CA GLU A 204 2.20 -43.12 -70.40
C GLU A 204 2.83 -43.95 -71.54
N SER A 205 3.95 -44.61 -71.26
CA SER A 205 4.63 -45.51 -72.21
C SER A 205 4.00 -46.90 -72.28
N TRP A 206 3.36 -47.36 -71.19
CA TRP A 206 2.85 -48.74 -71.05
C TRP A 206 1.37 -48.89 -71.47
N LEU A 207 0.52 -47.87 -71.31
CA LEU A 207 -0.92 -47.97 -71.58
C LEU A 207 -1.26 -48.02 -73.08
N SER A 208 -1.03 -49.18 -73.69
CA SER A 208 -1.43 -49.52 -75.06
C SER A 208 -2.94 -49.74 -75.17
N SER A 209 -3.52 -49.43 -76.34
CA SER A 209 -4.94 -49.65 -76.72
C SER A 209 -5.48 -51.04 -76.35
N TRP A 210 -4.61 -52.04 -76.19
CA TRP A 210 -4.93 -53.38 -75.70
C TRP A 210 -5.58 -53.39 -74.31
N LEU A 211 -5.15 -52.54 -73.36
CA LEU A 211 -5.70 -52.54 -71.99
C LEU A 211 -7.15 -52.04 -71.96
N ALA A 212 -7.50 -51.09 -72.85
CA ALA A 212 -8.87 -50.59 -72.96
C ALA A 212 -9.85 -51.69 -73.40
N VAL A 213 -9.43 -52.61 -74.25
CA VAL A 213 -10.25 -53.75 -74.70
C VAL A 213 -10.44 -54.78 -73.59
N HIS A 214 -9.40 -55.04 -72.78
CA HIS A 214 -9.50 -56.01 -71.69
C HIS A 214 -10.33 -55.52 -70.49
N VAL A 215 -10.32 -54.21 -70.19
CA VAL A 215 -11.15 -53.65 -69.10
C VAL A 215 -12.64 -53.84 -69.38
N VAL A 216 -13.07 -53.66 -70.64
CA VAL A 216 -14.47 -53.88 -71.04
C VAL A 216 -14.86 -55.35 -70.92
N HIS A 217 -13.96 -56.28 -71.27
CA HIS A 217 -14.21 -57.71 -71.13
C HIS A 217 -14.31 -58.17 -69.66
N TYR A 218 -13.41 -57.67 -68.80
CA TYR A 218 -13.45 -57.97 -67.37
C TYR A 218 -14.68 -57.39 -66.66
N GLN A 219 -15.17 -56.22 -67.08
CA GLN A 219 -16.40 -55.63 -66.53
C GLN A 219 -17.62 -56.54 -66.79
N SER A 220 -17.74 -57.08 -68.01
CA SER A 220 -18.81 -58.02 -68.36
C SER A 220 -18.75 -59.33 -67.54
N LEU A 221 -17.54 -59.88 -67.35
CA LEU A 221 -17.34 -61.08 -66.52
C LEU A 221 -17.65 -60.83 -65.04
N LEU A 222 -17.28 -59.66 -64.51
CA LEU A 222 -17.59 -59.30 -63.13
C LEU A 222 -19.10 -59.15 -62.90
N GLU A 223 -19.79 -58.51 -63.84
CA GLU A 223 -21.23 -58.26 -63.74
C GLU A 223 -22.04 -59.57 -63.80
N THR A 224 -21.62 -60.51 -64.64
CA THR A 224 -22.22 -61.86 -64.69
C THR A 224 -21.96 -62.66 -63.41
N HIS A 225 -20.72 -62.69 -62.90
CA HIS A 225 -20.41 -63.38 -61.64
C HIS A 225 -21.09 -62.73 -60.42
N TRP A 226 -21.20 -61.40 -60.41
CA TRP A 226 -21.89 -60.66 -59.35
C TRP A 226 -23.37 -61.02 -59.29
N ASN A 227 -24.04 -61.13 -60.43
CA ASN A 227 -25.45 -61.50 -60.48
C ASN A 227 -25.69 -62.96 -60.08
N VAL A 228 -24.78 -63.88 -60.41
CA VAL A 228 -24.93 -65.31 -60.08
C VAL A 228 -24.61 -65.59 -58.60
N TYR A 229 -23.54 -65.01 -58.05
CA TYR A 229 -23.06 -65.38 -56.71
C TYR A 229 -23.13 -64.25 -55.68
N GLY A 230 -22.83 -63.01 -56.09
CA GLY A 230 -22.74 -61.86 -55.19
C GLY A 230 -24.10 -61.37 -54.69
N ARG A 231 -25.05 -61.19 -55.61
CA ARG A 231 -26.39 -60.69 -55.30
C ARG A 231 -27.18 -61.62 -54.36
N PRO A 232 -27.24 -62.95 -54.59
CA PRO A 232 -27.96 -63.85 -53.68
C PRO A 232 -27.32 -63.92 -52.28
N ALA A 233 -25.98 -63.87 -52.18
CA ALA A 233 -25.31 -63.87 -50.89
C ALA A 233 -25.61 -62.61 -50.06
N LEU A 234 -25.68 -61.44 -50.72
CA LEU A 234 -26.09 -60.20 -50.08
C LEU A 234 -27.55 -60.20 -49.65
N ASP A 235 -28.44 -60.76 -50.46
CA ASP A 235 -29.87 -60.85 -50.11
C ASP A 235 -30.09 -61.77 -48.89
N ILE A 236 -29.38 -62.90 -48.82
CA ILE A 236 -29.38 -63.80 -47.65
C ILE A 236 -28.82 -63.09 -46.40
N ALA A 237 -27.72 -62.35 -46.53
CA ALA A 237 -27.13 -61.60 -45.43
C ALA A 237 -28.06 -60.50 -44.92
N ALA A 238 -28.74 -59.78 -45.83
CA ALA A 238 -29.73 -58.77 -45.48
C ALA A 238 -30.93 -59.38 -44.75
N GLN A 239 -31.43 -60.54 -45.19
CA GLN A 239 -32.52 -61.24 -44.53
C GLN A 239 -32.14 -61.68 -43.11
N LYS A 240 -30.93 -62.22 -42.93
CA LYS A 240 -30.41 -62.64 -41.62
C LYS A 240 -30.15 -61.45 -40.66
N ALA A 241 -29.75 -60.30 -41.20
CA ALA A 241 -29.63 -59.06 -40.43
C ALA A 241 -31.00 -58.55 -39.94
N LEU A 242 -32.05 -58.68 -40.75
CA LEU A 242 -33.41 -58.31 -40.35
C LEU A 242 -33.99 -59.25 -39.28
N GLU A 243 -33.73 -60.55 -39.37
CA GLU A 243 -34.14 -61.54 -38.35
C GLU A 243 -33.46 -61.30 -36.99
N THR A 244 -32.15 -61.02 -37.00
CA THR A 244 -31.39 -60.71 -35.77
C THR A 244 -31.84 -59.39 -35.14
N GLN A 245 -32.15 -58.37 -35.94
CA GLN A 245 -32.75 -57.13 -35.45
C GLN A 245 -34.12 -57.38 -34.76
N ALA A 246 -34.95 -58.27 -35.31
CA ALA A 246 -36.24 -58.64 -34.72
C ALA A 246 -36.07 -59.41 -33.39
N GLN A 247 -35.06 -60.27 -33.29
CA GLN A 247 -34.72 -60.97 -32.04
C GLN A 247 -34.21 -60.01 -30.95
N ILE A 248 -33.33 -59.06 -31.30
CA ILE A 248 -32.83 -58.03 -30.38
C ILE A 248 -33.98 -57.17 -29.86
N ARG A 249 -34.96 -56.84 -30.70
CA ARG A 249 -36.18 -56.13 -30.28
C ARG A 249 -37.03 -56.95 -29.31
N LYS A 250 -37.13 -58.26 -29.46
CA LYS A 250 -37.83 -59.14 -28.49
C LYS A 250 -37.11 -59.22 -27.15
N TRP A 251 -35.77 -59.35 -27.15
CA TRP A 251 -34.96 -59.41 -25.94
C TRP A 251 -34.89 -58.09 -25.16
N GLY A 252 -34.94 -56.94 -25.86
CA GLY A 252 -34.83 -55.62 -25.23
C GLY A 252 -36.09 -55.15 -24.48
N ARG A 253 -37.29 -55.63 -24.85
CA ARG A 253 -38.55 -55.20 -24.22
C ARG A 253 -38.59 -55.34 -22.69
N PRO A 254 -38.30 -56.50 -22.09
CA PRO A 254 -38.41 -56.66 -20.63
C PRO A 254 -37.45 -55.74 -19.85
N TYR A 255 -36.26 -55.45 -20.39
CA TYR A 255 -35.31 -54.53 -19.77
C TYR A 255 -35.75 -53.07 -19.84
N ILE A 256 -36.43 -52.69 -20.92
CA ILE A 256 -36.98 -51.33 -21.09
C ILE A 256 -38.15 -51.12 -20.13
N ASP A 257 -39.00 -52.13 -19.95
CA ASP A 257 -40.11 -52.07 -19.00
C ASP A 257 -39.62 -51.97 -17.54
N ASP A 258 -38.54 -52.70 -17.19
CA ASP A 258 -37.94 -52.63 -15.84
C ASP A 258 -37.27 -51.26 -15.59
N LEU A 259 -36.63 -50.66 -16.61
CA LEU A 259 -36.11 -49.30 -16.55
C LEU A 259 -37.21 -48.28 -16.25
N HIS A 260 -38.33 -48.36 -16.97
CA HIS A 260 -39.41 -47.38 -16.84
C HIS A 260 -40.18 -47.53 -15.52
N THR A 261 -40.38 -48.76 -15.05
CA THR A 261 -41.21 -49.04 -13.87
C THR A 261 -40.44 -48.96 -12.55
N LYS A 262 -39.18 -49.43 -12.51
CA LYS A 262 -38.39 -49.45 -11.27
C LYS A 262 -37.37 -48.33 -11.19
N TRP A 263 -36.56 -48.16 -12.23
CA TRP A 263 -35.37 -47.32 -12.13
C TRP A 263 -35.63 -45.82 -12.28
N ILE A 264 -36.49 -45.41 -13.22
CA ILE A 264 -36.87 -44.00 -13.40
C ILE A 264 -37.43 -43.37 -12.10
N PRO A 265 -38.40 -43.98 -11.38
CA PRO A 265 -38.91 -43.41 -10.15
C PRO A 265 -37.86 -43.38 -9.03
N ILE A 266 -37.02 -44.42 -8.87
CA ILE A 266 -35.93 -44.45 -7.87
C ILE A 266 -34.95 -43.30 -8.09
N ILE A 267 -34.53 -43.08 -9.34
CA ILE A 267 -33.60 -42.00 -9.69
C ILE A 267 -34.25 -40.63 -9.43
N LYS A 268 -35.53 -40.49 -9.73
CA LYS A 268 -36.27 -39.24 -9.51
C LYS A 268 -36.35 -38.88 -8.02
N ASP A 269 -36.63 -39.86 -7.16
CA ASP A 269 -36.71 -39.65 -5.70
C ASP A 269 -35.33 -39.41 -5.08
N GLN A 270 -34.29 -40.10 -5.54
CA GLN A 270 -32.91 -39.85 -5.11
C GLN A 270 -32.41 -38.47 -5.55
N TRP A 271 -32.79 -38.01 -6.73
CA TRP A 271 -32.45 -36.67 -7.20
C TRP A 271 -33.19 -35.59 -6.39
N LEU A 272 -34.48 -35.79 -6.11
CA LEU A 272 -35.28 -34.84 -5.31
C LEU A 272 -34.75 -34.70 -3.87
N THR A 273 -34.37 -35.81 -3.24
CA THR A 273 -33.77 -35.82 -1.89
C THR A 273 -32.40 -35.16 -1.88
N PHE A 274 -31.56 -35.42 -2.90
CA PHE A 274 -30.28 -34.75 -3.06
C PHE A 274 -30.43 -33.23 -3.23
N VAL A 275 -31.34 -32.77 -4.09
CA VAL A 275 -31.58 -31.34 -4.31
C VAL A 275 -32.08 -30.66 -3.03
N THR A 276 -33.03 -31.27 -2.32
CA THR A 276 -33.56 -30.72 -1.05
C THR A 276 -32.48 -30.61 0.03
N ASN A 277 -31.56 -31.58 0.12
CA ASN A 277 -30.45 -31.54 1.09
C ASN A 277 -29.38 -30.50 0.75
N MET A 278 -29.20 -30.18 -0.54
CA MET A 278 -28.18 -29.24 -0.99
C MET A 278 -28.66 -27.78 -1.02
N GLU A 279 -29.98 -27.56 -1.05
CA GLU A 279 -30.59 -26.24 -1.02
C GLU A 279 -30.11 -25.32 0.12
N PRO A 280 -30.04 -25.74 1.40
CA PRO A 280 -29.54 -24.89 2.48
C PRO A 280 -28.06 -24.53 2.30
N PHE A 281 -27.24 -25.40 1.72
CA PHE A 281 -25.83 -25.11 1.45
C PHE A 281 -25.65 -24.07 0.35
N VAL A 282 -26.44 -24.15 -0.72
CA VAL A 282 -26.42 -23.17 -1.81
C VAL A 282 -26.89 -21.81 -1.30
N GLN A 283 -27.95 -21.76 -0.48
CA GLN A 283 -28.46 -20.53 0.14
C GLN A 283 -27.44 -19.92 1.10
N LEU A 284 -26.76 -20.72 1.92
CA LEU A 284 -25.70 -20.25 2.82
C LEU A 284 -24.49 -19.68 2.08
N LEU A 285 -24.04 -20.36 1.02
CA LEU A 285 -22.93 -19.91 0.18
C LEU A 285 -23.26 -18.63 -0.59
N THR A 286 -24.49 -18.52 -1.11
CA THR A 286 -24.94 -17.30 -1.78
C THR A 286 -25.07 -16.13 -0.80
N ALA A 287 -25.59 -16.34 0.41
CA ALA A 287 -25.66 -15.32 1.45
C ALA A 287 -24.26 -14.82 1.85
N LYS A 288 -23.33 -15.73 2.16
CA LYS A 288 -21.94 -15.37 2.50
C LYS A 288 -21.22 -14.67 1.34
N ALA A 289 -21.42 -15.12 0.10
CA ALA A 289 -20.81 -14.48 -1.06
C ALA A 289 -21.31 -13.03 -1.26
N ILE A 290 -22.60 -12.78 -1.02
CA ILE A 290 -23.20 -11.43 -1.09
C ILE A 290 -22.64 -10.53 0.02
N GLU A 291 -22.51 -11.04 1.24
CA GLU A 291 -21.93 -10.30 2.38
C GLU A 291 -20.47 -9.92 2.10
N ILE A 292 -19.63 -10.89 1.74
CA ILE A 292 -18.22 -10.67 1.42
C ILE A 292 -18.08 -9.68 0.26
N TYR A 293 -18.88 -9.82 -0.80
CA TYR A 293 -18.87 -8.89 -1.92
C TYR A 293 -19.23 -7.46 -1.50
N ASN A 294 -20.22 -7.29 -0.63
CA ASN A 294 -20.63 -5.98 -0.12
C ASN A 294 -19.56 -5.37 0.80
N GLU A 295 -18.88 -6.15 1.64
CA GLU A 295 -17.75 -5.68 2.45
C GLU A 295 -16.56 -5.26 1.59
N ILE A 296 -16.20 -6.07 0.59
CA ILE A 296 -15.16 -5.73 -0.40
C ILE A 296 -15.54 -4.44 -1.13
N LYS A 297 -16.78 -4.30 -1.55
CA LYS A 297 -17.26 -3.09 -2.24
C LYS A 297 -17.22 -1.86 -1.32
N LYS A 298 -17.55 -2.01 -0.02
CA LYS A 298 -17.52 -0.92 0.96
C LYS A 298 -16.10 -0.47 1.29
N THR A 299 -15.16 -1.42 1.42
CA THR A 299 -13.74 -1.16 1.68
C THR A 299 -13.02 -0.61 0.46
N LEU A 300 -13.26 -1.12 -0.75
CA LEU A 300 -12.61 -0.63 -1.97
C LEU A 300 -13.15 0.71 -2.46
N ARG A 301 -14.41 1.06 -2.17
CA ARG A 301 -15.02 2.32 -2.65
C ARG A 301 -14.16 3.56 -2.37
N PRO A 302 -13.68 3.84 -1.14
CA PRO A 302 -12.83 5.00 -0.87
C PRO A 302 -11.48 4.95 -1.59
N HIS A 303 -10.89 3.77 -1.76
CA HIS A 303 -9.62 3.61 -2.49
C HIS A 303 -9.78 3.84 -3.99
N ILE A 304 -10.87 3.35 -4.59
CA ILE A 304 -11.20 3.58 -5.99
C ILE A 304 -11.43 5.07 -6.24
N THR A 305 -12.18 5.76 -5.36
CA THR A 305 -12.39 7.21 -5.50
C THR A 305 -11.10 7.99 -5.33
N ASN A 306 -10.23 7.59 -4.39
CA ASN A 306 -8.93 8.25 -4.21
C ASN A 306 -8.01 8.06 -5.43
N ILE A 307 -7.94 6.84 -5.96
CA ILE A 307 -7.20 6.55 -7.21
C ILE A 307 -7.77 7.36 -8.37
N GLN A 308 -9.09 7.44 -8.52
CA GLN A 308 -9.72 8.26 -9.56
C GLN A 308 -9.37 9.74 -9.41
N THR A 309 -9.44 10.30 -8.19
CA THR A 309 -9.07 11.70 -7.94
C THR A 309 -7.60 11.99 -8.22
N ILE A 310 -6.70 11.03 -7.95
CA ILE A 310 -5.27 11.15 -8.24
C ILE A 310 -5.03 11.06 -9.75
N LEU A 311 -5.69 10.14 -10.44
CA LEU A 311 -5.41 9.81 -11.83
C LEU A 311 -6.08 10.78 -12.82
N ASP A 312 -7.21 11.39 -12.46
CA ASP A 312 -7.95 12.35 -13.28
C ASP A 312 -7.10 13.53 -13.80
N PRO A 313 -6.29 14.25 -12.99
CA PRO A 313 -5.42 15.31 -13.50
C PRO A 313 -4.36 14.78 -14.47
N TYR A 314 -3.74 13.63 -14.21
CA TYR A 314 -2.77 13.02 -15.12
C TYR A 314 -3.40 12.56 -16.44
N ILE A 315 -4.62 12.01 -16.39
CA ILE A 315 -5.38 11.64 -17.61
C ILE A 315 -5.74 12.91 -18.39
N LYS A 316 -6.11 14.01 -17.71
CA LYS A 316 -6.46 15.28 -18.34
C LYS A 316 -5.24 15.91 -19.02
N ASP A 317 -4.08 15.90 -18.37
CA ASP A 317 -2.83 16.42 -18.91
C ASP A 317 -2.30 15.53 -20.04
N GLY A 318 -2.27 14.21 -19.83
CA GLY A 318 -1.95 13.24 -20.88
C GLY A 318 -2.86 13.37 -22.10
N LYS A 319 -4.15 13.64 -21.90
CA LYS A 319 -5.11 13.92 -22.99
C LYS A 319 -4.81 15.26 -23.67
N LYS A 320 -4.34 16.28 -22.95
CA LYS A 320 -3.91 17.57 -23.54
C LYS A 320 -2.68 17.38 -24.44
N PHE A 321 -1.71 16.57 -24.01
CA PHE A 321 -0.50 16.26 -24.77
C PHE A 321 -0.77 15.34 -25.97
N THR A 322 -1.56 14.28 -25.79
CA THR A 322 -1.77 13.27 -26.85
C THR A 322 -2.76 13.72 -27.93
N LYS A 323 -3.74 14.57 -27.60
CA LYS A 323 -4.78 15.02 -28.53
C LYS A 323 -4.25 15.70 -29.81
N PRO A 324 -3.26 16.61 -29.79
CA PRO A 324 -2.69 17.16 -31.03
C PRO A 324 -2.01 16.09 -31.90
N TYR A 325 -1.25 15.16 -31.31
CA TYR A 325 -0.60 14.07 -32.04
C TYR A 325 -1.60 13.07 -32.62
N ILE A 326 -2.62 12.67 -31.85
CA ILE A 326 -3.71 11.82 -32.34
C ILE A 326 -4.45 12.53 -33.48
N ASN A 327 -4.70 13.83 -33.37
CA ASN A 327 -5.34 14.61 -34.43
C ASN A 327 -4.46 14.71 -35.69
N GLN A 328 -3.14 14.85 -35.54
CA GLN A 328 -2.19 14.89 -36.65
C GLN A 328 -2.03 13.52 -37.31
N LEU A 329 -1.95 12.44 -36.54
CA LEU A 329 -2.01 11.06 -37.03
C LEU A 329 -3.34 10.78 -37.72
N LEU A 330 -4.46 11.20 -37.15
CA LEU A 330 -5.77 11.02 -37.78
C LEU A 330 -5.88 11.82 -39.08
N LYS A 331 -5.30 13.03 -39.15
CA LYS A 331 -5.30 13.89 -40.36
C LYS A 331 -4.42 13.31 -41.47
N THR A 332 -3.25 12.77 -41.12
CA THR A 332 -2.32 12.14 -42.06
C THR A 332 -2.80 10.76 -42.51
N LEU A 333 -3.28 9.91 -41.60
CA LEU A 333 -3.80 8.59 -41.94
C LEU A 333 -5.21 8.61 -42.54
N LYS A 334 -6.04 9.65 -42.35
CA LYS A 334 -7.40 9.72 -42.92
C LYS A 334 -7.46 9.37 -44.42
N PRO A 335 -6.65 10.00 -45.30
CA PRO A 335 -6.67 9.67 -46.73
C PRO A 335 -6.23 8.23 -46.99
N HIS A 336 -5.23 7.70 -46.27
CA HIS A 336 -4.73 6.34 -46.44
C HIS A 336 -5.73 5.27 -45.96
N ILE A 337 -6.38 5.49 -44.80
CA ILE A 337 -7.44 4.62 -44.28
C ILE A 337 -8.64 4.64 -45.23
N ASN A 338 -9.01 5.80 -45.77
CA ASN A 338 -10.08 5.90 -46.77
C ASN A 338 -9.71 5.17 -48.07
N LYS A 339 -8.47 5.29 -48.54
CA LYS A 339 -7.97 4.60 -49.74
C LYS A 339 -7.92 3.08 -49.52
N ALA A 340 -7.44 2.63 -48.36
CA ALA A 340 -7.46 1.22 -47.96
C ALA A 340 -8.90 0.69 -47.85
N ARG A 341 -9.82 1.45 -47.25
CA ARG A 341 -11.24 1.07 -47.17
C ARG A 341 -11.86 0.92 -48.55
N ILE A 342 -11.55 1.80 -49.50
CA ILE A 342 -12.01 1.71 -50.89
C ILE A 342 -11.41 0.48 -51.57
N PHE A 343 -10.11 0.22 -51.38
CA PHE A 343 -9.40 -0.93 -51.92
C PHE A 343 -9.94 -2.27 -51.40
N PHE A 344 -10.24 -2.37 -50.10
CA PHE A 344 -10.75 -3.59 -49.49
C PHE A 344 -12.26 -3.80 -49.70
N LYS A 345 -13.03 -2.75 -50.02
CA LYS A 345 -14.49 -2.81 -50.28
C LYS A 345 -14.93 -3.98 -51.20
N PRO A 346 -14.28 -4.27 -52.34
CA PRO A 346 -14.64 -5.42 -53.17
C PRO A 346 -14.38 -6.77 -52.47
N TYR A 347 -13.30 -6.91 -51.70
CA TYR A 347 -12.97 -8.13 -50.97
C TYR A 347 -13.94 -8.36 -49.81
N THR A 348 -14.26 -7.33 -49.03
CA THR A 348 -15.26 -7.43 -47.95
C THR A 348 -16.63 -7.81 -48.51
N LYS A 349 -17.02 -7.29 -49.68
CA LYS A 349 -18.26 -7.69 -50.37
C LYS A 349 -18.24 -9.15 -50.82
N LYS A 350 -17.10 -9.66 -51.33
CA LYS A 350 -16.94 -11.07 -51.71
C LYS A 350 -17.05 -12.00 -50.50
N ILE A 351 -16.36 -11.67 -49.40
CA ILE A 351 -16.42 -12.44 -48.13
C ILE A 351 -17.84 -12.43 -47.57
N LEU A 352 -18.49 -11.26 -47.50
CA LEU A 352 -19.86 -11.15 -47.00
C LEU A 352 -20.85 -11.92 -47.87
N ARG A 353 -20.63 -11.95 -49.20
CA ARG A 353 -21.46 -12.75 -50.13
C ARG A 353 -21.23 -14.25 -49.94
N GLY A 354 -19.99 -14.68 -49.74
CA GLY A 354 -19.63 -16.06 -49.40
C GLY A 354 -20.26 -16.50 -48.08
N TYR A 355 -20.07 -15.72 -47.03
CA TYR A 355 -20.69 -15.95 -45.72
C TYR A 355 -22.21 -16.02 -45.80
N ARG A 356 -22.85 -15.12 -46.56
CA ARG A 356 -24.32 -15.14 -46.73
C ARG A 356 -24.82 -16.37 -47.51
N ARG A 357 -24.02 -16.90 -48.45
CA ARG A 357 -24.33 -18.17 -49.12
C ARG A 357 -24.17 -19.34 -48.15
N PHE A 358 -23.05 -19.39 -47.44
CA PHE A 358 -22.77 -20.42 -46.44
C PHE A 358 -23.82 -20.43 -45.32
N SER A 359 -24.17 -19.27 -44.76
CA SER A 359 -25.17 -19.18 -43.69
C SER A 359 -26.54 -19.66 -44.17
N LYS A 360 -26.92 -19.39 -45.43
CA LYS A 360 -28.16 -19.91 -46.02
C LYS A 360 -28.14 -21.42 -46.21
N THR A 361 -27.03 -21.98 -46.69
CA THR A 361 -26.89 -23.44 -46.85
C THR A 361 -26.90 -24.14 -45.50
N THR A 362 -26.14 -23.65 -44.54
CA THR A 362 -26.09 -24.20 -43.17
C THR A 362 -27.46 -24.11 -42.50
N LEU A 363 -28.19 -23.00 -42.66
CA LEU A 363 -29.55 -22.88 -42.13
C LEU A 363 -30.53 -23.86 -42.79
N LYS A 364 -30.41 -24.10 -44.09
CA LYS A 364 -31.24 -25.10 -44.80
C LYS A 364 -30.95 -26.52 -44.30
N TYR A 365 -29.68 -26.89 -44.18
CA TYR A 365 -29.29 -28.20 -43.63
C TYR A 365 -29.66 -28.36 -42.16
N HIS A 366 -29.47 -27.34 -41.34
CA HIS A 366 -29.87 -27.36 -39.93
C HIS A 366 -31.39 -27.54 -39.81
N ARG A 367 -32.19 -26.86 -40.64
CA ARG A 367 -33.65 -27.07 -40.67
C ARG A 367 -34.03 -28.49 -41.09
N GLN A 368 -33.41 -29.02 -42.14
CA GLN A 368 -33.67 -30.38 -42.62
C GLN A 368 -33.26 -31.44 -41.59
N ALA A 369 -32.09 -31.29 -40.96
CA ALA A 369 -31.65 -32.17 -39.88
C ALA A 369 -32.57 -32.06 -38.65
N ARG A 370 -33.02 -30.85 -38.32
CA ARG A 370 -33.99 -30.62 -37.24
C ARG A 370 -35.31 -31.31 -37.51
N GLU A 371 -35.81 -31.25 -38.75
CA GLU A 371 -37.04 -31.93 -39.16
C GLU A 371 -36.88 -33.46 -39.06
N ASN A 372 -35.81 -34.03 -39.63
CA ASN A 372 -35.53 -35.47 -39.57
C ASN A 372 -35.32 -35.99 -38.14
N ILE A 373 -34.57 -35.28 -37.30
CA ILE A 373 -34.33 -35.70 -35.91
C ILE A 373 -35.62 -35.60 -35.11
N ASN A 374 -36.44 -34.58 -35.35
CA ASN A 374 -37.74 -34.44 -34.69
C ASN A 374 -38.73 -35.54 -35.12
N THR A 375 -38.74 -35.97 -36.39
CA THR A 375 -39.57 -37.09 -36.83
C THR A 375 -39.10 -38.40 -36.19
N ILE A 376 -37.79 -38.68 -36.21
CA ILE A 376 -37.21 -39.87 -35.55
C ILE A 376 -37.51 -39.90 -34.05
N LEU A 377 -37.43 -38.73 -33.37
CA LEU A 377 -37.72 -38.63 -31.94
C LEU A 377 -39.21 -38.82 -31.63
N LYS A 378 -40.12 -38.39 -32.52
CA LYS A 378 -41.57 -38.52 -32.35
C LYS A 378 -42.12 -39.90 -32.71
N GLU A 379 -41.51 -40.59 -33.66
CA GLU A 379 -41.90 -41.94 -34.10
C GLU A 379 -41.61 -43.00 -33.04
N ASN A 380 -40.62 -42.76 -32.16
CA ASN A 380 -40.29 -43.64 -31.05
C ASN A 380 -41.04 -43.20 -29.79
N GLU A 381 -41.88 -44.08 -29.23
CA GLU A 381 -42.68 -43.80 -28.02
C GLU A 381 -41.81 -43.33 -26.82
N PHE A 382 -40.58 -43.85 -26.71
CA PHE A 382 -39.64 -43.54 -25.62
C PHE A 382 -38.93 -42.19 -25.76
N THR A 383 -38.68 -41.70 -26.98
CA THR A 383 -37.98 -40.43 -27.21
C THR A 383 -38.93 -39.27 -27.54
N ARG A 384 -40.23 -39.56 -27.67
CA ARG A 384 -41.29 -38.58 -27.86
C ARG A 384 -41.30 -37.45 -26.80
N PRO A 385 -41.09 -37.71 -25.48
CA PRO A 385 -41.00 -36.62 -24.50
C PRO A 385 -39.74 -35.75 -24.65
N LEU A 386 -38.69 -36.26 -25.33
CA LEU A 386 -37.46 -35.53 -25.64
C LEU A 386 -37.56 -34.74 -26.96
N ALA A 387 -38.67 -34.87 -27.71
CA ALA A 387 -38.93 -34.10 -28.93
C ALA A 387 -39.34 -32.64 -28.64
N SER A 388 -38.75 -32.02 -27.62
CA SER A 388 -38.91 -30.60 -27.32
C SER A 388 -38.05 -29.77 -28.28
N THR A 389 -38.51 -28.57 -28.63
CA THR A 389 -37.86 -27.72 -29.62
C THR A 389 -36.40 -27.38 -29.29
N GLU A 390 -36.05 -27.36 -28.01
CA GLU A 390 -34.71 -27.06 -27.48
C GLU A 390 -33.79 -28.29 -27.55
N VAL A 391 -34.26 -29.47 -27.15
CA VAL A 391 -33.48 -30.71 -27.19
C VAL A 391 -33.16 -31.12 -28.62
N VAL A 392 -34.14 -31.02 -29.54
CA VAL A 392 -33.89 -31.25 -30.98
C VAL A 392 -32.82 -30.28 -31.50
N TRP A 393 -32.82 -29.02 -31.04
CA TRP A 393 -31.81 -28.03 -31.45
C TRP A 393 -30.41 -28.41 -30.97
N PHE A 394 -30.27 -28.81 -29.70
CA PHE A 394 -29.00 -29.29 -29.15
C PHE A 394 -28.50 -30.57 -29.86
N MET A 395 -29.40 -31.51 -30.18
CA MET A 395 -29.04 -32.74 -30.91
C MET A 395 -28.57 -32.46 -32.34
N VAL A 396 -29.20 -31.51 -33.05
CA VAL A 396 -28.75 -31.09 -34.38
C VAL A 396 -27.38 -30.39 -34.30
N CYS A 397 -27.16 -29.55 -33.28
CA CYS A 397 -25.87 -28.90 -33.06
C CYS A 397 -24.77 -29.92 -32.72
N ALA A 398 -25.07 -30.90 -31.87
CA ALA A 398 -24.16 -31.99 -31.51
C ALA A 398 -23.83 -32.88 -32.72
N LEU A 399 -24.81 -33.23 -33.55
CA LEU A 399 -24.59 -33.97 -34.79
C LEU A 399 -23.76 -33.18 -35.81
N PHE A 400 -23.99 -31.87 -35.95
CA PHE A 400 -23.17 -31.03 -36.82
C PHE A 400 -21.71 -30.94 -36.31
N TYR A 401 -21.52 -30.90 -35.00
CA TYR A 401 -20.20 -30.92 -34.35
C TYR A 401 -19.51 -32.27 -34.53
N ALA A 402 -20.23 -33.37 -34.29
CA ALA A 402 -19.74 -34.74 -34.46
C ALA A 402 -19.43 -35.06 -35.93
N LEU A 403 -20.23 -34.60 -36.88
CA LEU A 403 -19.98 -34.81 -38.31
C LEU A 403 -18.79 -33.97 -38.80
N SER A 404 -18.59 -32.78 -38.23
CA SER A 404 -17.39 -31.96 -38.47
C SER A 404 -16.13 -32.60 -37.85
N PHE A 405 -16.29 -33.30 -36.72
CA PHE A 405 -15.23 -34.06 -36.04
C PHE A 405 -14.85 -35.34 -36.80
N VAL A 406 -15.82 -36.14 -37.26
CA VAL A 406 -15.60 -37.39 -38.00
C VAL A 406 -14.98 -37.15 -39.38
N LYS A 407 -15.26 -36.00 -40.01
CA LYS A 407 -14.62 -35.62 -41.29
C LYS A 407 -13.22 -35.01 -41.12
N SER A 408 -12.74 -34.83 -39.89
CA SER A 408 -11.46 -34.19 -39.56
C SER A 408 -10.55 -35.12 -38.74
N ASN A 409 -10.51 -36.42 -39.08
CA ASN A 409 -9.56 -37.38 -38.51
C ASN A 409 -8.14 -37.28 -39.09
N GLU A 410 -7.77 -36.13 -39.66
CA GLU A 410 -6.38 -35.70 -39.84
C GLU A 410 -6.17 -34.33 -39.16
N ILE A 411 -5.50 -34.33 -38.00
CA ILE A 411 -4.65 -33.26 -37.43
C ILE A 411 -5.26 -31.83 -37.33
N VAL A 412 -6.56 -31.65 -37.05
CA VAL A 412 -7.13 -30.30 -36.79
C VAL A 412 -8.00 -30.25 -35.52
N LEU A 413 -7.64 -31.00 -34.48
CA LEU A 413 -8.36 -30.95 -33.20
C LEU A 413 -7.84 -29.88 -32.22
N GLN A 414 -6.64 -29.33 -32.44
CA GLN A 414 -6.16 -28.18 -31.67
C GLN A 414 -6.42 -26.85 -32.39
N ALA A 415 -6.49 -26.81 -33.72
CA ALA A 415 -6.70 -25.57 -34.46
C ALA A 415 -8.17 -25.14 -34.56
N SER A 416 -9.14 -26.04 -34.49
CA SER A 416 -10.57 -25.69 -34.61
C SER A 416 -11.13 -25.00 -33.36
N ALA A 417 -10.79 -25.47 -32.16
CA ALA A 417 -11.15 -24.79 -30.90
C ALA A 417 -10.44 -23.42 -30.76
N PHE A 418 -9.17 -23.33 -31.19
CA PHE A 418 -8.40 -22.08 -31.21
C PHE A 418 -8.80 -21.10 -32.31
N MET A 419 -9.53 -21.51 -33.36
CA MET A 419 -10.02 -20.59 -34.40
C MET A 419 -11.42 -20.04 -34.08
N ILE A 420 -12.25 -20.78 -33.36
CA ILE A 420 -13.63 -20.34 -33.05
C ILE A 420 -13.64 -19.23 -31.99
N PHE A 421 -12.81 -19.31 -30.95
CA PHE A 421 -12.74 -18.30 -29.90
C PHE A 421 -12.29 -16.90 -30.40
N PRO A 422 -11.19 -16.77 -31.18
CA PRO A 422 -10.80 -15.47 -31.75
C PRO A 422 -11.75 -15.01 -32.84
N VAL A 423 -12.40 -15.89 -33.61
CA VAL A 423 -13.43 -15.49 -34.59
C VAL A 423 -14.67 -14.95 -33.88
N MET A 424 -15.10 -15.55 -32.76
CA MET A 424 -16.21 -15.07 -31.93
C MET A 424 -15.87 -13.74 -31.23
N ILE A 425 -14.64 -13.58 -30.74
CA ILE A 425 -14.12 -12.32 -30.18
C ILE A 425 -14.06 -11.24 -31.26
N LEU A 426 -13.53 -11.53 -32.45
CA LEU A 426 -13.51 -10.61 -33.59
C LEU A 426 -14.92 -10.23 -34.03
N LEU A 427 -15.88 -11.17 -34.04
CA LEU A 427 -17.28 -10.88 -34.37
C LEU A 427 -17.96 -10.02 -33.31
N THR A 428 -17.69 -10.24 -32.01
CA THR A 428 -18.19 -9.36 -30.94
C THR A 428 -17.54 -7.98 -31.02
N TRP A 429 -16.24 -7.89 -31.28
CA TRP A 429 -15.51 -6.62 -31.43
C TRP A 429 -15.97 -5.84 -32.67
N LEU A 430 -16.08 -6.47 -33.85
CA LEU A 430 -16.65 -5.84 -35.04
C LEU A 430 -18.11 -5.43 -34.82
N SER A 431 -18.90 -6.22 -34.09
CA SER A 431 -20.28 -5.85 -33.76
C SER A 431 -20.32 -4.59 -32.90
N THR A 432 -19.43 -4.43 -31.91
CA THR A 432 -19.38 -3.18 -31.11
C THR A 432 -18.93 -1.96 -31.92
N LEU A 433 -18.05 -2.14 -32.91
CA LEU A 433 -17.55 -1.06 -33.77
C LEU A 433 -18.56 -0.61 -34.85
N PHE A 434 -19.43 -1.51 -35.32
CA PHE A 434 -20.42 -1.23 -36.37
C PHE A 434 -21.87 -1.12 -35.88
N SER A 435 -22.14 -1.41 -34.60
CA SER A 435 -23.44 -1.17 -33.98
C SER A 435 -23.66 0.33 -33.80
N LYS A 436 -24.43 0.93 -34.70
CA LYS A 436 -25.07 2.22 -34.43
C LYS A 436 -25.89 2.05 -33.15
N LYS A 437 -25.65 2.88 -32.13
CA LYS A 437 -26.52 3.02 -30.95
C LYS A 437 -27.98 2.99 -31.44
N PRO A 438 -28.86 2.11 -30.92
CA PRO A 438 -30.26 2.17 -31.27
C PRO A 438 -30.76 3.56 -30.89
N ARG A 439 -31.13 4.35 -31.91
CA ARG A 439 -31.77 5.63 -31.73
C ARG A 439 -33.09 5.31 -31.02
N ARG A 440 -33.18 5.61 -29.71
CA ARG A 440 -34.43 5.51 -28.96
C ARG A 440 -35.49 6.23 -29.80
N ARG A 441 -36.45 5.48 -30.35
CA ARG A 441 -37.69 6.09 -30.82
C ARG A 441 -38.39 6.55 -29.55
N THR A 442 -38.28 7.85 -29.28
CA THR A 442 -39.18 8.55 -28.36
C THR A 442 -40.59 8.30 -28.86
N ARG A 443 -41.29 7.38 -28.18
CA ARG A 443 -42.69 7.10 -28.41
C ARG A 443 -43.45 8.25 -27.74
N THR A 444 -43.61 9.34 -28.46
CA THR A 444 -44.51 10.43 -28.07
C THR A 444 -45.94 9.91 -28.24
N SER A 445 -46.56 9.58 -27.12
CA SER A 445 -47.99 9.38 -26.98
C SER A 445 -48.71 10.70 -27.25
N HIS A 446 -49.42 10.79 -28.38
CA HIS A 446 -50.49 11.76 -28.54
C HIS A 446 -51.82 11.03 -28.74
N THR A 447 -52.66 11.25 -27.74
CA THR A 447 -54.06 10.85 -27.63
C THR A 447 -54.93 11.72 -28.54
N SER A 448 -55.94 11.06 -29.13
CA SER A 448 -57.20 11.59 -29.70
C SER A 448 -57.16 12.62 -30.84
N HIS A 449 -57.78 12.28 -31.98
CA HIS A 449 -59.11 12.81 -32.33
C HIS A 449 -59.75 12.03 -33.50
N SER A 450 -61.00 11.62 -33.27
CA SER A 450 -61.96 11.09 -34.25
C SER A 450 -62.62 12.22 -35.05
N ARG A 451 -62.71 12.12 -36.39
CA ARG A 451 -63.90 12.57 -37.16
C ARG A 451 -63.86 12.21 -38.66
N ARG A 452 -65.03 11.69 -39.11
CA ARG A 452 -65.71 11.85 -40.42
C ARG A 452 -65.24 11.06 -41.66
N ARG A 453 -65.84 9.88 -41.79
CA ARG A 453 -66.67 9.34 -42.90
C ARG A 453 -66.77 10.18 -44.20
N ALA A 454 -66.56 9.50 -45.34
CA ALA A 454 -67.40 9.66 -46.54
C ALA A 454 -67.46 8.33 -47.33
N LYS A 455 -68.66 7.75 -47.40
CA LYS A 455 -69.04 6.66 -48.31
C LYS A 455 -68.92 7.13 -49.76
N ARG A 456 -68.43 6.29 -50.67
CA ARG A 456 -68.75 6.36 -52.10
C ARG A 456 -69.06 4.96 -52.64
N VAL A 457 -70.35 4.65 -52.59
CA VAL A 457 -71.22 4.15 -53.66
C VAL A 457 -70.56 3.30 -54.76
N HIS A 458 -70.97 2.03 -54.80
CA HIS A 458 -71.00 1.15 -55.98
C HIS A 458 -72.11 1.61 -56.95
N PRO A 459 -71.92 1.42 -58.27
CA PRO A 459 -73.01 1.08 -59.15
C PRO A 459 -72.81 -0.32 -59.73
N ASP A 460 -73.84 -1.14 -59.57
CA ASP A 460 -74.05 -2.39 -60.29
C ASP A 460 -74.23 -2.14 -61.78
N LYS A 461 -73.81 -3.11 -62.61
CA LYS A 461 -74.65 -3.53 -63.72
C LYS A 461 -74.41 -5.00 -64.08
N ALA A 462 -75.54 -5.66 -64.27
CA ALA A 462 -75.73 -7.09 -64.30
C ALA A 462 -75.46 -7.73 -65.67
N SER A 463 -75.30 -9.04 -65.60
CA SER A 463 -75.89 -10.08 -66.46
C SER A 463 -75.54 -10.11 -67.95
N ALA A 464 -74.91 -11.21 -68.36
CA ALA A 464 -75.43 -12.05 -69.44
C ALA A 464 -75.14 -13.52 -69.14
N SER A 465 -76.22 -14.29 -69.16
CA SER A 465 -76.38 -15.73 -68.97
C SER A 465 -75.72 -16.58 -70.06
N ARG A 466 -75.15 -17.73 -69.67
CA ARG A 466 -75.74 -19.05 -69.98
C ARG A 466 -75.21 -20.11 -69.04
#